data_AF-A0A553NYI9-F1
#
_entry.id   AF-A0A553NYI9-F1
#
_cell.length_a   1.000
_cell.length_b   1.000
_cell.length_c   1.000
_cell.angle_alpha   90.00
_cell.angle_beta   90.00
_cell.angle_gamma   90.00
#
_symmetry.space_group_name_H-M   'P 1'
#
loop_
_entity.id
_entity.type
_entity.pdbx_description
1 polymer ?
#
loop_
_entity_poly.entity_id
_entity_poly.type
_entity_poly.pdbx_seq_one_letter_code
_entity_poly.pdbx_strand_id
1 'polypeptide(L)'
;MRLTRLLRSVPKGYMPGEGGRAEMNSKLPQGLTKESLKHHYALWPLMGIMGAGMTFVAWYVIRLATTSPEVSWSKKPEIYNEYHNKRYKFLNPYGLDYEKMNNEIPDYKKDA
;
A
#
# COMPACT_ATOMS: atom_id res chain seq x y z
N MET A 1 17.00 43.22 13.17
CA MET A 1 16.15 42.47 12.21
C MET A 1 15.46 43.39 11.19
N ARG A 2 16.24 44.15 10.39
CA ARG A 2 15.73 45.14 9.42
C ARG A 2 15.95 44.72 7.95
N LEU A 3 16.80 43.72 7.70
CA LEU A 3 17.14 43.21 6.37
C LEU A 3 16.05 42.28 5.77
N THR A 4 15.20 41.70 6.61
CA THR A 4 14.18 40.69 6.21
C THR A 4 12.98 41.28 5.46
N ARG A 5 12.83 42.61 5.39
CA ARG A 5 11.76 43.27 4.62
C ARG A 5 12.15 43.54 3.15
N LEU A 6 13.44 43.72 2.86
CA LEU A 6 13.93 43.97 1.49
C LEU A 6 14.03 42.69 0.65
N LEU A 7 14.24 41.53 1.29
CA LEU A 7 14.36 40.24 0.61
C LEU A 7 13.03 39.50 0.42
N ARG A 8 11.89 40.07 0.85
CA ARG A 8 10.59 39.41 0.72
C ARG A 8 10.09 39.63 -0.71
N SER A 9 10.32 38.65 -1.59
CA SER A 9 9.71 38.65 -2.91
C SER A 9 8.20 38.70 -2.75
N VAL A 10 7.58 39.74 -3.32
CA VAL A 10 6.12 39.84 -3.40
C VAL A 10 5.65 38.60 -4.17
N PRO A 11 4.74 37.78 -3.62
CA PRO A 11 4.21 36.61 -4.32
C PRO A 11 3.62 37.06 -5.66
N LYS A 12 4.26 36.66 -6.75
CA LYS A 12 3.92 37.06 -8.11
C LYS A 12 2.83 36.12 -8.62
N GLY A 13 1.57 36.49 -8.41
CA GLY A 13 0.40 35.75 -8.89
C GLY A 13 -0.87 36.59 -8.80
N TYR A 14 -1.90 36.24 -9.58
CA TYR A 14 -3.21 36.88 -9.50
C TYR A 14 -3.87 36.48 -8.16
N MET A 15 -4.03 37.45 -7.25
CA MET A 15 -4.57 37.33 -5.88
C MET A 15 -3.64 36.62 -4.87
N PRO A 16 -2.55 37.28 -4.41
CA PRO A 16 -1.83 36.84 -3.23
C PRO A 16 -2.56 37.29 -1.96
N GLY A 17 -2.97 36.36 -1.11
CA GLY A 17 -3.64 36.67 0.15
C GLY A 17 -4.65 35.59 0.54
N GLU A 18 -5.33 35.82 1.66
CA GLU A 18 -6.41 34.96 2.12
C GLU A 18 -7.57 34.95 1.10
N GLY A 19 -8.00 33.77 0.66
CA GLY A 19 -8.97 33.58 -0.44
C GLY A 19 -8.35 33.56 -1.85
N GLY A 20 -7.03 33.72 -1.98
CA GLY A 20 -6.32 33.64 -3.25
C GLY A 20 -6.24 32.21 -3.81
N ARG A 21 -6.12 32.08 -5.14
CA ARG A 21 -6.06 30.75 -5.81
C ARG A 21 -4.90 29.89 -5.31
N ALA A 22 -3.76 30.53 -4.99
CA ALA A 22 -2.60 29.83 -4.44
C ALA A 22 -2.87 29.22 -3.05
N GLU A 23 -3.72 29.86 -2.25
CA GLU A 23 -4.12 29.37 -0.93
C GLU A 23 -5.24 28.33 -1.04
N MET A 24 -6.19 28.50 -1.96
CA MET A 24 -7.23 27.48 -2.21
C MET A 24 -6.64 26.18 -2.76
N ASN A 25 -5.59 26.26 -3.60
CA ASN A 25 -4.89 25.10 -4.12
C ASN A 25 -3.95 24.44 -3.11
N SER A 26 -3.55 25.15 -2.04
CA SER A 26 -2.73 24.57 -0.96
C SER A 26 -3.57 23.87 0.11
N LYS A 27 -4.88 24.14 0.15
CA LYS A 27 -5.82 23.48 1.07
C LYS A 27 -6.19 22.10 0.56
N LEU A 28 -6.29 21.14 1.48
CA LEU A 28 -6.81 19.81 1.18
C LEU A 28 -8.29 19.90 0.76
N PRO A 29 -8.75 19.04 -0.17
CA PRO A 29 -10.15 19.02 -0.58
C PRO A 29 -11.07 18.66 0.59
N GLN A 30 -12.31 19.14 0.50
CA GLN A 30 -13.37 18.83 1.47
C GLN A 30 -13.58 17.30 1.54
N GLY A 31 -13.67 16.76 2.75
CA GLY A 31 -13.74 15.31 3.02
C GLY A 31 -12.40 14.65 3.40
N LEU A 32 -11.25 15.27 3.10
CA LEU A 32 -9.94 14.78 3.55
C LEU A 32 -9.45 15.45 4.85
N THR A 33 -10.12 16.50 5.31
CA THR A 33 -9.80 17.19 6.56
C THR A 33 -10.61 16.63 7.73
N LYS A 34 -9.99 16.56 8.91
CA LYS A 34 -10.66 16.11 10.15
C LYS A 34 -11.88 16.95 10.50
N GLU A 35 -11.85 18.25 10.19
CA GLU A 35 -12.96 19.17 10.42
C GLU A 35 -14.15 18.87 9.51
N SER A 36 -13.90 18.64 8.22
CA SER A 36 -14.95 18.25 7.27
C SER A 36 -15.59 16.91 7.62
N LEU A 37 -14.81 15.96 8.16
CA LEU A 37 -15.29 14.64 8.59
C LEU A 37 -16.15 14.70 9.86
N LYS A 38 -15.88 15.64 10.76
CA LYS A 38 -16.69 15.87 11.98
C LYS A 38 -17.98 16.64 11.69
N HIS A 39 -18.01 17.43 10.63
CA HIS A 39 -19.21 18.17 10.24
C HIS A 39 -20.29 17.24 9.65
N HIS A 40 -19.87 16.18 8.94
CA HIS A 40 -20.77 15.27 8.23
C HIS A 40 -20.62 13.81 8.69
N TYR A 41 -21.14 13.49 9.88
CA TYR A 41 -21.08 12.14 10.46
C TYR A 41 -21.70 11.03 9.59
N ALA A 42 -22.67 11.37 8.74
CA ALA A 42 -23.29 10.41 7.81
C ALA A 42 -22.28 9.78 6.82
N LEU A 43 -21.12 10.41 6.60
CA LEU A 43 -20.08 9.90 5.70
C LEU A 43 -19.17 8.84 6.33
N TRP A 44 -19.16 8.69 7.66
CA TRP A 44 -18.26 7.75 8.34
C TRP A 44 -18.45 6.29 7.91
N PRO A 45 -19.68 5.74 7.81
CA PRO A 45 -19.88 4.35 7.39
C PRO A 45 -19.40 4.10 5.95
N LEU A 46 -19.65 5.06 5.06
CA LEU A 46 -19.21 4.98 3.66
C LEU A 46 -17.68 4.97 3.57
N MET A 47 -17.00 5.89 4.29
CA MET A 47 -15.54 5.94 4.33
C MET A 47 -14.94 4.68 4.95
N GLY A 48 -15.60 4.11 5.96
CA GLY A 48 -15.18 2.86 6.61
C GLY A 48 -15.17 1.68 5.65
N ILE A 49 -16.27 1.44 4.93
CA ILE A 49 -16.36 0.31 3.98
C ILE A 49 -15.38 0.50 2.81
N MET A 50 -15.27 1.71 2.27
CA MET A 50 -14.33 2.01 1.19
C MET A 50 -12.87 1.83 1.64
N GLY A 51 -12.51 2.35 2.81
CA GLY A 51 -11.18 2.19 3.39
C GLY A 51 -10.85 0.72 3.68
N ALA A 52 -11.80 -0.04 4.21
CA ALA A 52 -11.65 -1.48 4.43
C ALA A 52 -11.43 -2.24 3.10
N GLY A 53 -12.20 -1.91 2.05
CA GLY A 53 -12.02 -2.49 0.73
C GLY A 53 -10.64 -2.19 0.12
N MET A 54 -10.21 -0.93 0.15
CA MET A 54 -8.91 -0.51 -0.38
C MET A 54 -7.74 -1.17 0.36
N THR A 55 -7.81 -1.22 1.70
CA THR A 55 -6.77 -1.85 2.52
C THR A 55 -6.70 -3.36 2.31
N PHE A 56 -7.84 -4.04 2.17
CA PHE A 56 -7.89 -5.47 1.86
C PHE A 56 -7.25 -5.78 0.50
N VAL A 57 -7.57 -5.00 -0.54
CA VAL A 57 -6.99 -5.19 -1.87
C VAL A 57 -5.48 -4.96 -1.84
N ALA A 58 -5.01 -3.87 -1.23
CA ALA A 58 -3.59 -3.58 -1.11
C ALA A 58 -2.84 -4.69 -0.37
N TRP A 59 -3.40 -5.17 0.76
CA TRP A 59 -2.85 -6.30 1.50
C TRP A 59 -2.80 -7.58 0.66
N TYR A 60 -3.86 -7.88 -0.10
CA TYR A 60 -3.91 -9.09 -0.93
C TYR A 60 -2.89 -9.03 -2.06
N VAL A 61 -2.68 -7.88 -2.68
CA VAL A 61 -1.61 -7.68 -3.69
C VAL A 61 -0.23 -7.89 -3.07
N ILE A 62 0.04 -7.32 -1.89
CA ILE A 62 1.32 -7.52 -1.18
C ILE A 62 1.53 -9.00 -0.84
N ARG A 63 0.49 -9.69 -0.39
CA ARG A 63 0.53 -11.13 -0.14
C ARG A 63 0.88 -11.89 -1.41
N LEU A 64 0.23 -11.61 -2.54
CA LEU A 64 0.53 -12.27 -3.80
C LEU A 64 1.97 -11.98 -4.24
N ALA A 65 2.43 -10.75 -4.14
CA ALA A 65 3.79 -10.37 -4.52
C ALA A 65 4.88 -11.09 -3.71
N THR A 66 4.59 -11.49 -2.46
CA THR A 66 5.58 -12.09 -1.56
C THR A 66 5.48 -13.61 -1.41
N THR A 67 4.30 -14.19 -1.65
CA THR A 67 4.03 -15.61 -1.42
C THR A 67 3.78 -16.42 -2.69
N SER A 68 3.68 -15.77 -3.85
CA SER A 68 3.48 -16.47 -5.12
C SER A 68 4.81 -16.99 -5.67
N PRO A 69 4.89 -18.27 -6.10
CA PRO A 69 6.12 -18.84 -6.68
C PRO A 69 6.49 -18.21 -8.04
N GLU A 70 5.51 -17.62 -8.73
CA GLU A 70 5.69 -16.94 -10.03
C GLU A 70 6.43 -15.60 -9.92
N VAL A 71 6.51 -15.02 -8.71
CA VAL A 71 7.13 -13.70 -8.48
C VAL A 71 8.42 -13.91 -7.71
N SER A 72 9.55 -13.71 -8.37
CA SER A 72 10.87 -13.75 -7.73
C SER A 72 11.45 -12.35 -7.57
N TRP A 73 11.77 -12.00 -6.33
CA TRP A 73 12.57 -10.80 -6.01
C TRP A 73 14.08 -11.09 -5.98
N SER A 74 14.45 -12.37 -6.12
CA SER A 74 15.83 -12.85 -6.05
C SER A 74 16.39 -13.01 -7.46
N LYS A 75 17.64 -12.56 -7.67
CA LYS A 75 18.37 -12.72 -8.94
C LYS A 75 19.08 -14.07 -9.08
N LYS A 76 18.79 -15.03 -8.20
CA LYS A 76 19.44 -16.35 -8.23
C LYS A 76 18.96 -17.14 -9.47
N PRO A 77 19.86 -17.91 -10.11
CA PRO A 77 19.50 -18.73 -11.27
C PRO A 77 18.62 -19.94 -10.90
N GLU A 78 18.70 -20.45 -9.66
CA GLU A 78 17.94 -21.61 -9.20
C GLU A 78 16.96 -21.22 -8.08
N ILE A 79 15.67 -21.20 -8.42
CA ILE A 79 14.59 -20.72 -7.53
C ILE A 79 13.68 -21.88 -7.08
N TYR A 80 13.72 -23.01 -7.80
CA TYR A 80 12.76 -24.11 -7.66
C TYR A 80 12.72 -24.75 -6.26
N ASN A 81 13.85 -24.87 -5.56
CA ASN A 81 13.88 -25.46 -4.21
C ASN A 81 13.44 -24.49 -3.10
N GLU A 82 13.35 -23.18 -3.35
CA GLU A 82 12.98 -22.18 -2.30
C GLU A 82 11.51 -22.27 -1.88
N TYR A 83 10.68 -22.92 -2.71
CA TYR A 83 9.24 -23.08 -2.49
C TYR A 83 8.81 -24.49 -2.11
N HIS A 84 9.76 -25.43 -1.94
CA HIS A 84 9.47 -26.83 -1.66
C HIS A 84 8.54 -27.02 -0.45
N ASN A 85 8.78 -26.30 0.65
CA ASN A 85 7.97 -26.38 1.89
C ASN A 85 6.93 -25.27 2.03
N LYS A 86 6.71 -24.45 0.98
CA LYS A 86 5.87 -23.26 1.07
C LYS A 86 4.52 -23.50 0.41
N ARG A 87 3.46 -23.12 1.12
CA ARG A 87 2.09 -23.21 0.62
C ARG A 87 1.73 -21.97 -0.20
N TYR A 88 1.32 -22.17 -1.44
CA TYR A 88 0.76 -21.10 -2.27
C TYR A 88 -0.71 -20.76 -1.92
N LYS A 89 -1.52 -21.79 -1.62
CA LYS A 89 -2.94 -21.64 -1.31
C LYS A 89 -3.14 -20.82 -0.03
N PHE A 90 -4.03 -19.83 -0.09
CA PHE A 90 -4.33 -18.96 1.05
C PHE A 90 -5.01 -19.74 2.17
N LEU A 91 -6.09 -20.44 1.80
CA LEU A 91 -6.93 -21.20 2.71
C LEU A 91 -6.59 -22.68 2.60
N ASN A 92 -6.63 -23.35 3.76
CA ASN A 92 -6.53 -24.80 3.87
C ASN A 92 -7.79 -25.30 4.63
N PRO A 93 -8.96 -25.30 3.99
CA PRO A 93 -10.20 -25.71 4.64
C PRO A 93 -10.18 -27.20 5.05
N TYR A 94 -9.35 -28.00 4.39
CA TYR A 94 -9.21 -29.44 4.64
C TYR A 94 -8.17 -29.78 5.72
N GLY A 95 -7.47 -28.79 6.29
CA GLY A 95 -6.49 -29.02 7.35
C GLY A 95 -5.32 -29.92 6.96
N LEU A 96 -5.00 -30.02 5.66
CA LEU A 96 -3.93 -30.88 5.16
C LEU A 96 -2.57 -30.48 5.73
N ASP A 97 -1.79 -31.48 6.13
CA ASP A 97 -0.44 -31.32 6.67
C ASP A 97 0.59 -31.42 5.53
N TYR A 98 1.01 -30.26 5.02
CA TYR A 98 1.88 -30.17 3.84
C TYR A 98 3.33 -30.59 4.11
N GLU A 99 3.79 -30.56 5.37
CA GLU A 99 5.14 -31.01 5.72
C GLU A 99 5.31 -32.52 5.48
N LYS A 100 4.23 -33.29 5.71
CA LYS A 100 4.22 -34.74 5.50
C LYS A 100 4.04 -35.13 4.03
N MET A 101 3.31 -34.32 3.25
CA MET A 101 3.10 -34.55 1.81
C MET A 101 4.31 -34.19 0.94
N ASN A 102 5.33 -33.54 1.51
CA ASN A 102 6.48 -33.06 0.76
C ASN A 102 7.47 -34.13 0.30
N ASN A 103 7.33 -35.36 0.76
CA ASN A 103 8.25 -36.44 0.40
C ASN A 103 8.12 -36.88 -1.07
N GLU A 104 7.09 -36.41 -1.80
CA GLU A 104 6.85 -36.75 -3.21
C GLU A 104 7.52 -35.78 -4.20
N ILE A 105 7.97 -34.60 -3.75
CA ILE A 105 8.54 -33.58 -4.64
C ILE A 105 10.06 -33.82 -4.79
N PRO A 106 10.61 -33.86 -6.01
CA PRO A 106 12.04 -34.06 -6.22
C PRO A 106 12.87 -32.85 -5.73
N ASP A 107 13.99 -33.12 -5.07
CA ASP A 107 14.95 -32.11 -4.63
C ASP A 107 16.10 -31.97 -5.62
N TYR A 108 16.02 -30.95 -6.47
CA TYR A 108 16.96 -30.73 -7.57
C TYR A 108 18.40 -30.42 -7.13
N LYS A 109 18.65 -30.20 -5.83
CA LYS A 109 20.01 -29.99 -5.29
C LYS A 109 20.69 -31.28 -4.84
N LYS A 110 19.95 -32.36 -4.65
CA LYS A 110 20.53 -33.66 -4.27
C LYS A 110 21.19 -34.36 -5.45
N ASP A 111 20.74 -34.05 -6.67
CA ASP A 111 21.16 -34.70 -7.91
C ASP A 111 22.21 -33.88 -8.71
N ALA A 112 22.67 -32.74 -8.17
CA ALA A 112 23.67 -31.83 -8.75
C ALA A 112 24.99 -31.89 -7.97
#